data_AF-A0A3D8J9N5-F1
#
_entry.id   AF-A0A3D8J9N5-F1
#
_cell.length_a   1.000
_cell.length_b   1.000
_cell.length_c   1.000
_cell.angle_alpha   90.00
_cell.angle_beta   90.00
_cell.angle_gamma   90.00
#
_symmetry.space_group_name_H-M   'P 1'
#
loop_
_entity.id
_entity.type
_entity.pdbx_description
1 polymer ?
#
loop_
_entity_poly.entity_id
_entity_poly.type
_entity_poly.pdbx_seq_one_letter_code
_entity_poly.pdbx_strand_id
1 'polypeptide(L)'
;MKKTLLACITGMLLAHTITLNAQNIYPITREMGSGTRSAFVEIFGIQKDIKGKKIDSITKKAEVTNSTGVMITSVANSENAIGYISLGSLNDTIKAIRIDGFSPSIENIKNKSYKISRPFNVVIKASTPLSDDFLHYAIHASDIIQKAGYIPTTSNVNKKNANHTESPAGKLIIAGSSSVTPLIEKLVESYTAKNPHAQIEIQQSDSTTGINSVLAGIADIGMVSREVKKSELDKGLHVKILAIDGLAVIVNKNNPISNLSKNIVAKIFSGEITSWAQIK
;
A
#
# COMPACT_ATOMS: atom_id res chain seq x y z
N MET A 1 30.55 -39.80 -55.63
CA MET A 1 29.52 -39.67 -54.58
C MET A 1 30.12 -38.96 -53.38
N LYS A 2 29.34 -38.06 -52.76
CA LYS A 2 29.75 -36.87 -51.99
C LYS A 2 30.54 -37.19 -50.71
N LYS A 3 31.60 -36.40 -50.45
CA LYS A 3 32.28 -36.28 -49.15
C LYS A 3 31.47 -35.31 -48.28
N THR A 4 31.01 -35.75 -47.12
CA THR A 4 30.30 -34.92 -46.14
C THR A 4 31.32 -34.33 -45.16
N LEU A 5 31.48 -33.00 -45.20
CA LEU A 5 32.29 -32.24 -44.25
C LEU A 5 31.44 -31.95 -43.01
N LEU A 6 31.83 -32.47 -41.86
CA LEU A 6 31.19 -32.21 -40.57
C LEU A 6 31.80 -30.94 -39.98
N ALA A 7 31.08 -29.82 -40.03
CA ALA A 7 31.49 -28.57 -39.38
C ALA A 7 31.01 -28.56 -37.92
N CYS A 8 31.95 -28.66 -36.98
CA CYS A 8 31.70 -28.36 -35.57
C CYS A 8 31.42 -26.86 -35.41
N ILE A 9 30.16 -26.50 -35.17
CA ILE A 9 29.77 -25.16 -34.73
C ILE A 9 29.91 -25.14 -33.20
N THR A 10 31.06 -24.70 -32.70
CA THR A 10 31.23 -24.31 -31.31
C THR A 10 30.46 -23.01 -31.07
N GLY A 11 29.19 -23.13 -30.69
CA GLY A 11 28.39 -22.00 -30.20
C GLY A 11 28.94 -21.52 -28.86
N MET A 12 29.71 -20.45 -28.89
CA MET A 12 30.15 -19.74 -27.69
C MET A 12 28.94 -19.04 -27.08
N LEU A 13 28.39 -19.63 -26.02
CA LEU A 13 27.29 -19.05 -25.24
C LEU A 13 27.84 -17.82 -24.51
N LEU A 14 27.67 -16.64 -25.11
CA LEU A 14 27.91 -15.35 -24.45
C LEU A 14 26.89 -15.20 -23.32
N ALA A 15 27.29 -15.62 -22.12
CA ALA A 15 26.63 -15.23 -20.89
C ALA A 15 26.62 -13.69 -20.83
N HIS A 16 25.46 -13.09 -21.11
CA HIS A 16 25.22 -11.68 -20.83
C HIS A 16 25.22 -11.53 -19.30
N THR A 17 26.39 -11.35 -18.71
CA THR A 17 26.50 -10.73 -17.40
C THR A 17 25.96 -9.32 -17.57
N ILE A 18 24.71 -9.11 -17.16
CA ILE A 18 24.18 -7.76 -16.93
C ILE A 18 25.06 -7.19 -15.83
N THR A 19 26.09 -6.45 -16.20
CA THR A 19 26.81 -5.58 -15.30
C THR A 19 25.79 -4.54 -14.85
N LEU A 20 25.30 -4.65 -13.61
CA LEU A 20 24.69 -3.51 -12.93
C LEU A 20 25.77 -2.43 -12.88
N ASN A 21 25.75 -1.52 -13.86
CA ASN A 21 26.56 -0.32 -13.84
C ASN A 21 26.32 0.42 -12.51
N ALA A 22 27.23 1.32 -12.13
CA ALA A 22 27.14 2.18 -10.96
C ALA A 22 25.97 3.19 -11.03
N GLN A 23 24.76 2.71 -11.27
CA GLN A 23 23.53 3.48 -11.32
C GLN A 23 23.13 3.83 -9.89
N ASN A 24 22.90 5.11 -9.66
CA ASN A 24 22.38 5.60 -8.39
C ASN A 24 20.96 5.09 -8.19
N ILE A 25 20.63 4.77 -6.94
CA ILE A 25 19.26 4.44 -6.56
C ILE A 25 18.51 5.75 -6.34
N TYR A 26 17.30 5.84 -6.90
CA TYR A 26 16.41 6.98 -6.72
C TYR A 26 15.24 6.58 -5.81
N PRO A 27 15.40 6.63 -4.47
CA PRO A 27 14.30 6.31 -3.57
C PRO A 27 13.21 7.38 -3.67
N ILE A 28 11.98 6.94 -3.84
CA ILE A 28 10.78 7.77 -3.82
C ILE A 28 9.98 7.40 -2.58
N THR A 29 9.67 8.38 -1.76
CA THR A 29 8.96 8.24 -0.50
C THR A 29 7.66 9.03 -0.50
N ARG A 30 6.78 8.72 0.44
CA ARG A 30 5.52 9.44 0.63
C ARG A 30 5.70 10.69 1.51
N GLU A 31 4.72 11.58 1.42
CA GLU A 31 4.62 12.82 2.18
C GLU A 31 4.57 12.60 3.70
N MET A 32 4.98 13.61 4.46
CA MET A 32 4.71 13.65 5.89
C MET A 32 3.19 13.64 6.12
N GLY A 33 2.72 12.76 7.00
CA GLY A 33 1.28 12.53 7.23
C GLY A 33 0.75 11.26 6.57
N SER A 34 1.46 10.73 5.56
CA SER A 34 1.12 9.47 4.91
C SER A 34 1.11 8.29 5.87
N GLY A 35 -0.01 7.57 5.94
CA GLY A 35 -0.07 6.29 6.64
C GLY A 35 0.86 5.26 6.01
N THR A 36 1.04 5.32 4.69
CA THR A 36 1.95 4.43 3.94
C THR A 36 3.39 4.67 4.28
N ARG A 37 3.83 5.92 4.37
CA ARG A 37 5.16 6.22 4.91
C ARG A 37 5.32 5.70 6.34
N SER A 38 4.35 6.00 7.20
CA SER A 38 4.42 5.63 8.61
C SER A 38 4.55 4.11 8.79
N ALA A 39 3.70 3.34 8.10
CA ALA A 39 3.74 1.88 8.12
C ALA A 39 5.04 1.35 7.51
N PHE A 40 5.49 1.90 6.37
CA PHE A 40 6.76 1.51 5.75
C PHE A 40 7.95 1.72 6.71
N VAL A 41 8.04 2.90 7.31
CA VAL A 41 9.10 3.29 8.24
C VAL A 41 9.12 2.37 9.46
N GLU A 42 7.96 2.10 10.05
CA GLU A 42 7.85 1.22 11.21
C GLU A 42 8.18 -0.23 10.85
N ILE A 43 7.59 -0.76 9.77
CA ILE A 43 7.81 -2.13 9.34
C ILE A 43 9.27 -2.34 9.02
N PHE A 44 9.91 -1.49 8.22
CA PHE A 44 11.31 -1.64 7.81
C PHE A 44 12.32 -1.17 8.86
N GLY A 45 11.88 -0.58 9.97
CA GLY A 45 12.77 -0.11 11.04
C GLY A 45 13.60 1.13 10.64
N ILE A 46 13.07 1.98 9.78
CA ILE A 46 13.73 3.19 9.27
C ILE A 46 13.49 4.35 10.24
N GLN A 47 13.89 4.15 11.49
CA GLN A 47 13.72 5.12 12.57
C GLN A 47 15.01 5.30 13.35
N LYS A 48 15.25 6.51 13.84
CA LYS A 48 16.31 6.82 14.80
C LYS A 48 15.68 7.10 16.15
N ASP A 49 16.26 6.55 17.21
CA ASP A 49 15.91 6.94 18.57
C ASP A 49 16.59 8.27 18.89
N ILE A 50 15.80 9.29 19.16
CA ILE A 50 16.25 10.59 19.65
C ILE A 50 15.51 10.87 20.94
N LYS A 51 16.20 10.70 22.07
CA LYS A 51 15.67 10.94 23.42
C LYS A 51 14.42 10.11 23.73
N GLY A 52 14.45 8.82 23.39
CA GLY A 52 13.34 7.88 23.62
C GLY A 52 12.17 8.05 22.64
N LYS A 53 12.32 8.90 21.61
CA LYS A 53 11.34 9.07 20.54
C LYS A 53 11.88 8.46 19.26
N LYS A 54 11.13 7.53 18.67
CA LYS A 54 11.42 7.00 17.35
C LYS A 54 11.03 8.04 16.29
N ILE A 55 12.02 8.54 15.57
CA ILE A 55 11.85 9.55 14.52
C ILE A 55 12.12 8.90 13.16
N ASP A 56 11.24 9.15 12.20
CA ASP A 56 11.42 8.79 10.79
C ASP A 56 12.80 9.21 10.29
N SER A 57 13.57 8.26 9.76
CA SER A 57 14.93 8.46 9.29
C SER A 57 15.11 8.27 7.79
N ILE A 58 14.03 8.35 7.01
CA ILE A 58 14.14 8.35 5.54
C ILE A 58 15.04 9.52 5.10
N THR A 59 15.97 9.22 4.20
CA THR A 59 16.95 10.17 3.67
C THR A 59 16.26 11.39 3.05
N LYS A 60 16.83 12.57 3.31
CA LYS A 60 16.38 13.82 2.68
C LYS A 60 16.59 13.86 1.16
N LYS A 61 17.38 12.92 0.63
CA LYS A 61 17.59 12.75 -0.81
C LYS A 61 16.46 11.99 -1.50
N ALA A 62 15.55 11.37 -0.76
CA ALA A 62 14.42 10.67 -1.35
C ALA A 62 13.42 11.68 -1.92
N GLU A 63 12.98 11.45 -3.15
CA GLU A 63 11.93 12.26 -3.76
C GLU A 63 10.62 12.04 -3.00
N VAL A 64 9.89 13.12 -2.73
CA VAL A 64 8.63 13.04 -1.97
C VAL A 64 7.45 13.16 -2.92
N THR A 65 6.53 12.20 -2.86
CA THR A 65 5.25 12.24 -3.59
C THR A 65 4.07 12.14 -2.63
N ASN A 66 2.94 12.74 -3.00
CA ASN A 66 1.77 12.90 -2.12
C ASN A 66 0.67 11.82 -2.30
N SER A 67 0.82 10.91 -3.26
CA SER A 67 -0.24 9.94 -3.57
C SER A 67 0.28 8.61 -4.11
N THR A 68 -0.58 7.60 -4.05
CA THR A 68 -0.29 6.28 -4.63
C THR A 68 -0.14 6.36 -6.16
N GLY A 69 -0.99 7.12 -6.85
CA GLY A 69 -0.95 7.25 -8.31
C GLY A 69 0.32 7.95 -8.82
N VAL A 70 0.75 9.02 -8.15
CA VAL A 70 1.99 9.71 -8.53
C VAL A 70 3.20 8.82 -8.22
N MET A 71 3.21 8.08 -7.09
CA MET A 71 4.27 7.09 -6.80
C MET A 71 4.43 6.07 -7.93
N ILE A 72 3.31 5.46 -8.38
CA ILE A 72 3.32 4.48 -9.48
C ILE A 72 3.91 5.12 -10.75
N THR A 73 3.46 6.33 -11.10
CA THR A 73 3.90 7.04 -12.30
C THR A 73 5.38 7.40 -12.23
N SER A 74 5.88 7.90 -11.10
CA SER A 74 7.29 8.25 -10.95
C SER A 74 8.21 7.03 -11.03
N VAL A 75 7.81 5.91 -10.41
CA VAL A 75 8.58 4.65 -10.49
C VAL A 75 8.55 4.06 -11.91
N ALA A 76 7.40 4.10 -12.58
CA ALA A 76 7.25 3.63 -13.96
C ALA A 76 8.10 4.42 -14.96
N ASN A 77 8.39 5.70 -14.70
CA ASN A 77 9.15 6.57 -15.58
C ASN A 77 10.65 6.71 -15.20
N SER A 78 11.10 6.05 -14.13
CA SER A 78 12.49 6.13 -13.68
C SER A 78 13.06 4.73 -13.45
N GLU A 79 13.92 4.25 -14.37
CA GLU A 79 14.47 2.89 -14.36
C GLU A 79 15.20 2.51 -13.07
N ASN A 80 15.77 3.51 -12.41
CA ASN A 80 16.55 3.36 -11.19
C ASN A 80 15.76 3.70 -9.92
N ALA A 81 14.46 3.98 -10.03
CA ALA A 81 13.62 4.31 -8.90
C ALA A 81 13.19 3.08 -8.11
N ILE A 82 13.03 3.30 -6.81
CA ILE A 82 12.42 2.36 -5.87
C ILE A 82 11.41 3.13 -5.02
N GLY A 83 10.22 2.57 -4.89
CA GLY A 83 9.12 3.14 -4.11
C GLY A 83 8.38 2.05 -3.35
N TYR A 84 7.26 2.42 -2.74
CA TYR A 84 6.39 1.49 -2.04
C TYR A 84 4.93 1.93 -2.15
N ILE A 85 4.04 0.95 -2.33
CA ILE A 85 2.60 1.18 -2.47
C ILE A 85 1.78 0.06 -1.80
N SER A 86 0.48 0.29 -1.65
CA SER A 86 -0.48 -0.78 -1.33
C SER A 86 -0.44 -1.88 -2.38
N LEU A 87 -0.51 -3.14 -1.96
CA LEU A 87 -0.51 -4.31 -2.84
C LEU A 87 -1.71 -4.29 -3.79
N GLY A 88 -2.88 -3.90 -3.29
CA GLY A 88 -4.10 -3.75 -4.11
C GLY A 88 -4.01 -2.66 -5.20
N SER A 89 -2.94 -1.86 -5.22
CA SER A 89 -2.68 -0.83 -6.25
C SER A 89 -1.61 -1.22 -7.26
N LEU A 90 -1.05 -2.45 -7.19
CA LEU A 90 -0.13 -2.94 -8.21
C LEU A 90 -0.81 -3.00 -9.58
N ASN A 91 -0.04 -2.72 -10.62
CA ASN A 91 -0.48 -2.75 -12.00
C ASN A 91 0.67 -3.15 -12.94
N ASP A 92 0.36 -3.22 -14.23
CA ASP A 92 1.33 -3.56 -15.26
C ASP A 92 2.16 -2.34 -15.73
N THR A 93 2.49 -1.35 -14.89
CA THR A 93 3.47 -0.30 -15.26
C THR A 93 4.74 -0.33 -14.41
N ILE A 94 4.70 -1.10 -13.33
CA ILE A 94 5.76 -1.24 -12.34
C ILE A 94 5.96 -2.72 -12.01
N LYS A 95 7.00 -3.03 -11.25
CA LYS A 95 7.27 -4.37 -10.76
C LYS A 95 7.39 -4.37 -9.23
N ALA A 96 6.64 -5.22 -8.56
CA ALA A 96 6.84 -5.51 -7.15
C ALA A 96 8.01 -6.49 -6.97
N ILE A 97 8.90 -6.20 -6.03
CA ILE A 97 10.00 -7.11 -5.69
C ILE A 97 9.63 -8.01 -4.51
N ARG A 98 10.31 -9.15 -4.42
CA ARG A 98 10.25 -10.01 -3.25
C ARG A 98 10.98 -9.36 -2.08
N ILE A 99 10.51 -9.62 -0.86
CA ILE A 99 11.17 -9.22 0.38
C ILE A 99 11.54 -10.47 1.14
N ASP A 100 12.83 -10.60 1.47
CA ASP A 100 13.38 -11.79 2.15
C ASP A 100 13.04 -13.11 1.41
N GLY A 101 12.96 -13.07 0.07
CA GLY A 101 12.64 -14.22 -0.78
C GLY A 101 11.15 -14.46 -1.04
N PHE A 102 10.25 -13.78 -0.33
CA PHE A 102 8.80 -13.97 -0.46
C PHE A 102 8.15 -12.90 -1.34
N SER A 103 7.28 -13.34 -2.24
CA SER A 103 6.50 -12.43 -3.10
C SER A 103 5.40 -11.73 -2.31
N PRO A 104 5.12 -10.44 -2.62
CA PRO A 104 3.98 -9.73 -2.04
C PRO A 104 2.68 -10.27 -2.63
N SER A 105 2.04 -11.23 -1.95
CA SER A 105 0.78 -11.82 -2.35
C SER A 105 -0.16 -12.01 -1.16
N ILE A 106 -1.47 -12.06 -1.43
CA ILE A 106 -2.49 -12.35 -0.41
C ILE A 106 -2.20 -13.67 0.30
N GLU A 107 -1.82 -14.70 -0.44
CA GLU A 107 -1.47 -16.02 0.10
C GLU A 107 -0.29 -15.93 1.07
N ASN A 108 0.79 -15.26 0.67
CA ASN A 108 2.00 -15.13 1.49
C ASN A 108 1.79 -14.24 2.73
N ILE A 109 0.88 -13.27 2.67
CA ILE A 109 0.50 -12.48 3.85
C ILE A 109 -0.32 -13.34 4.80
N LYS A 110 -1.31 -14.09 4.30
CA LYS A 110 -2.17 -14.98 5.12
C LYS A 110 -1.35 -16.07 5.81
N ASN A 111 -0.37 -16.67 5.13
CA ASN A 111 0.51 -17.68 5.71
C ASN A 111 1.71 -17.09 6.50
N LYS A 112 1.78 -15.76 6.63
CA LYS A 112 2.80 -15.00 7.39
C LYS A 112 4.23 -15.10 6.85
N SER A 113 4.43 -15.62 5.63
CA SER A 113 5.73 -15.64 4.97
C SER A 113 6.13 -14.26 4.45
N TYR A 114 5.18 -13.49 3.90
CA TYR A 114 5.37 -12.08 3.57
C TYR A 114 4.83 -11.19 4.69
N LYS A 115 5.74 -10.63 5.49
CA LYS A 115 5.42 -9.92 6.75
C LYS A 115 5.16 -8.43 6.59
N ILE A 116 5.19 -7.90 5.36
CA ILE A 116 5.04 -6.48 5.10
C ILE A 116 3.57 -6.19 4.83
N SER A 117 2.79 -6.05 5.90
CA SER A 117 1.35 -5.77 5.86
C SER A 117 0.95 -4.80 6.95
N ARG A 118 -0.22 -4.17 6.80
CA ARG A 118 -0.76 -3.16 7.73
C ARG A 118 -2.29 -3.17 7.71
N PRO A 119 -2.96 -2.68 8.77
CA PRO A 119 -4.40 -2.48 8.71
C PRO A 119 -4.76 -1.29 7.81
N PHE A 120 -5.86 -1.45 7.08
CA PHE A 120 -6.67 -0.34 6.59
C PHE A 120 -7.77 -0.09 7.61
N ASN A 121 -7.63 1.03 8.30
CA ASN A 121 -8.52 1.49 9.33
C ASN A 121 -9.45 2.56 8.76
N VAL A 122 -10.64 2.61 9.33
CA VAL A 122 -11.55 3.75 9.25
C VAL A 122 -11.75 4.30 10.65
N VAL A 123 -11.77 5.63 10.77
CA VAL A 123 -12.00 6.33 12.03
C VAL A 123 -13.28 7.16 11.95
N ILE A 124 -14.04 7.18 13.04
CA ILE A 124 -15.26 7.98 13.19
C ILE A 124 -15.26 8.64 14.57
N LYS A 125 -15.89 9.81 14.67
CA LYS A 125 -16.06 10.53 15.95
C LYS A 125 -17.51 10.50 16.42
N ALA A 126 -18.45 10.72 15.50
CA ALA A 126 -19.88 10.58 15.71
C ALA A 126 -20.42 9.65 14.62
N SER A 127 -21.43 8.86 14.95
CA SER A 127 -22.11 8.04 13.97
C SER A 127 -23.45 8.63 13.56
N THR A 128 -23.79 8.41 12.30
CA THR A 128 -25.10 8.65 11.71
C THR A 128 -25.66 7.31 11.24
N PRO A 129 -27.00 7.18 11.04
CA PRO A 129 -27.56 5.98 10.45
C PRO A 129 -26.88 5.57 9.15
N LEU A 130 -26.54 6.54 8.28
CA LEU A 130 -25.84 6.30 7.03
C LEU A 130 -24.39 5.86 7.22
N SER A 131 -23.63 6.47 8.13
CA SER A 131 -22.25 6.04 8.38
C SER A 131 -22.19 4.64 9.00
N ASP A 132 -23.11 4.32 9.92
CA ASP A 132 -23.15 3.01 10.58
C ASP A 132 -23.55 1.91 9.59
N ASP A 133 -24.56 2.17 8.76
CA ASP A 133 -25.00 1.22 7.73
C ASP A 133 -23.91 0.98 6.66
N PHE A 134 -23.27 2.05 6.16
CA PHE A 134 -22.16 1.92 5.22
C PHE A 134 -20.97 1.14 5.83
N LEU A 135 -20.58 1.43 7.08
CA LEU A 135 -19.47 0.73 7.73
C LEU A 135 -19.79 -0.74 8.03
N HIS A 136 -21.03 -1.02 8.43
CA HIS A 136 -21.52 -2.38 8.60
C HIS A 136 -21.44 -3.15 7.27
N TYR A 137 -21.95 -2.57 6.19
CA TYR A 137 -21.84 -3.12 4.85
C TYR A 137 -20.39 -3.38 4.43
N ALA A 138 -19.55 -2.35 4.56
CA ALA A 138 -18.18 -2.34 4.06
C ALA A 138 -17.30 -3.42 4.70
N ILE A 139 -17.40 -3.61 6.02
CA ILE A 139 -16.60 -4.59 6.77
C ILE A 139 -17.02 -6.04 6.46
N HIS A 140 -18.26 -6.25 6.00
CA HIS A 140 -18.78 -7.57 5.62
C HIS A 140 -18.73 -7.84 4.11
N ALA A 141 -18.27 -6.88 3.30
CA ALA A 141 -18.16 -7.02 1.84
C ALA A 141 -16.90 -7.81 1.43
N SER A 142 -16.70 -8.99 2.01
CA SER A 142 -15.48 -9.82 1.84
C SER A 142 -15.13 -10.14 0.39
N ASP A 143 -16.12 -10.32 -0.49
CA ASP A 143 -15.88 -10.58 -1.90
C ASP A 143 -15.29 -9.36 -2.62
N ILE A 144 -15.78 -8.16 -2.30
CA ILE A 144 -15.29 -6.91 -2.88
C ILE A 144 -13.86 -6.65 -2.39
N ILE A 145 -13.62 -6.82 -1.08
CA ILE A 145 -12.30 -6.66 -0.46
C ILE A 145 -11.27 -7.61 -1.11
N GLN A 146 -11.62 -8.89 -1.29
CA GLN A 146 -10.74 -9.88 -1.91
C GLN A 146 -10.48 -9.59 -3.39
N LYS A 147 -11.53 -9.29 -4.17
CA LYS A 147 -11.40 -8.93 -5.59
C LYS A 147 -10.58 -7.66 -5.81
N ALA A 148 -10.59 -6.75 -4.83
CA ALA A 148 -9.79 -5.54 -4.84
C ALA A 148 -8.32 -5.75 -4.40
N GLY A 149 -7.92 -6.98 -4.04
CA GLY A 149 -6.53 -7.30 -3.71
C GLY A 149 -6.18 -7.20 -2.22
N TYR A 150 -7.17 -7.15 -1.33
CA TYR A 150 -6.99 -7.00 0.12
C TYR A 150 -7.49 -8.22 0.89
N ILE A 151 -7.17 -8.28 2.18
CA ILE A 151 -7.55 -9.39 3.07
C ILE A 151 -8.68 -8.93 4.00
N PRO A 152 -9.87 -9.55 3.95
CA PRO A 152 -10.95 -9.26 4.89
C PRO A 152 -10.56 -9.57 6.33
N THR A 153 -11.02 -8.76 7.28
CA THR A 153 -10.80 -8.96 8.72
C THR A 153 -11.89 -9.80 9.37
N THR A 154 -13.08 -9.86 8.78
CA THR A 154 -14.17 -10.74 9.20
C THR A 154 -14.05 -12.07 8.44
N SER A 155 -13.98 -13.18 9.18
CA SER A 155 -14.06 -14.52 8.58
C SER A 155 -15.50 -14.81 8.16
N ASN A 156 -15.68 -15.60 7.09
CA ASN A 156 -16.96 -16.08 6.54
C ASN A 156 -17.81 -16.86 7.58
N VAL A 157 -18.28 -16.20 8.63
CA VAL A 157 -19.19 -16.78 9.61
C VAL A 157 -20.59 -16.33 9.21
N ASN A 158 -21.25 -17.19 8.44
CA ASN A 158 -22.71 -17.29 8.31
C ASN A 158 -23.49 -16.04 7.83
N LYS A 159 -24.04 -16.19 6.62
CA LYS A 159 -25.42 -15.88 6.16
C LYS A 159 -25.47 -14.90 5.00
N LYS A 160 -26.36 -15.24 4.06
CA LYS A 160 -26.79 -14.50 2.86
C LYS A 160 -27.16 -13.00 3.05
N ASN A 161 -26.99 -12.43 4.26
CA ASN A 161 -27.42 -11.08 4.64
C ASN A 161 -26.36 -10.30 5.47
N ALA A 162 -25.10 -10.75 5.57
CA ALA A 162 -24.09 -10.05 6.40
C ALA A 162 -23.76 -8.62 5.91
N ASN A 163 -23.99 -8.35 4.62
CA ASN A 163 -23.88 -7.04 3.99
C ASN A 163 -25.28 -6.47 3.64
N HIS A 164 -26.27 -6.75 4.47
CA HIS A 164 -27.57 -6.09 4.42
C HIS A 164 -27.41 -4.59 4.66
N THR A 165 -28.29 -3.80 4.04
CA THR A 165 -28.32 -2.34 4.17
C THR A 165 -29.74 -1.91 4.50
N GLU A 166 -29.89 -1.03 5.49
CA GLU A 166 -31.19 -0.47 5.90
C GLU A 166 -31.64 0.70 4.99
N SER A 167 -30.85 1.02 3.95
CA SER A 167 -31.11 2.09 2.98
C SER A 167 -31.35 3.50 3.57
N PRO A 168 -30.53 3.95 4.55
CA PRO A 168 -30.64 5.31 5.05
C PRO A 168 -30.32 6.34 3.94
N ALA A 169 -31.12 7.40 3.89
CA ALA A 169 -30.86 8.55 3.04
C ALA A 169 -29.86 9.52 3.71
N GLY A 170 -29.19 10.36 2.92
CA GLY A 170 -28.39 11.47 3.42
C GLY A 170 -27.05 11.64 2.70
N LYS A 171 -26.21 12.50 3.26
CA LYS A 171 -24.85 12.75 2.76
C LYS A 171 -23.83 12.13 3.73
N LEU A 172 -22.78 11.51 3.17
CA LEU A 172 -21.65 10.96 3.89
C LEU A 172 -20.35 11.43 3.23
N ILE A 173 -19.45 12.04 3.99
CA ILE A 173 -18.13 12.49 3.53
C ILE A 173 -17.07 11.54 4.11
N ILE A 174 -16.30 10.91 3.23
CA ILE A 174 -15.21 10.00 3.57
C ILE A 174 -13.90 10.63 3.12
N ALA A 175 -12.96 10.91 4.03
CA ALA A 175 -11.73 11.63 3.71
C ALA A 175 -10.47 10.89 4.20
N GLY A 176 -9.35 11.02 3.48
CA GLY A 176 -8.05 10.57 3.98
C GLY A 176 -7.23 9.76 2.98
N SER A 177 -6.59 8.70 3.47
CA SER A 177 -5.52 7.98 2.77
C SER A 177 -5.82 7.59 1.32
N SER A 178 -5.04 8.15 0.40
CA SER A 178 -4.92 7.71 -1.01
C SER A 178 -4.53 6.24 -1.21
N SER A 179 -4.10 5.53 -0.17
CA SER A 179 -3.87 4.09 -0.24
C SER A 179 -5.13 3.26 0.00
N VAL A 180 -6.12 3.82 0.72
CA VAL A 180 -7.41 3.18 1.05
C VAL A 180 -8.48 3.53 0.02
N THR A 181 -8.36 4.69 -0.64
CA THR A 181 -9.29 5.20 -1.65
C THR A 181 -9.74 4.15 -2.67
N PRO A 182 -8.84 3.35 -3.31
CA PRO A 182 -9.28 2.39 -4.34
C PRO A 182 -10.23 1.31 -3.80
N LEU A 183 -10.07 0.92 -2.53
CA LEU A 183 -10.99 -0.03 -1.89
C LEU A 183 -12.31 0.65 -1.54
N ILE A 184 -12.26 1.86 -0.98
CA ILE A 184 -13.46 2.62 -0.60
C ILE A 184 -14.30 2.97 -1.82
N GLU A 185 -13.71 3.33 -2.96
CA GLU A 185 -14.44 3.59 -4.21
C GLU A 185 -15.27 2.37 -4.64
N LYS A 186 -14.67 1.17 -4.65
CA LYS A 186 -15.38 -0.08 -4.98
C LYS A 186 -16.50 -0.42 -4.00
N LEU A 187 -16.28 -0.14 -2.71
CA LEU A 187 -17.28 -0.37 -1.66
C LEU A 187 -18.44 0.63 -1.77
N VAL A 188 -18.13 1.90 -2.04
CA VAL A 188 -19.13 2.97 -2.25
C VAL A 188 -19.95 2.69 -3.50
N GLU A 189 -19.31 2.37 -4.63
CA GLU A 189 -20.00 1.99 -5.87
C GLU A 189 -21.00 0.86 -5.64
N SER A 190 -20.57 -0.20 -4.96
CA SER A 190 -21.45 -1.34 -4.68
C SER A 190 -22.53 -1.04 -3.63
N TYR A 191 -22.27 -0.14 -2.68
CA TYR A 191 -23.23 0.26 -1.66
C TYR A 191 -24.30 1.17 -2.24
N THR A 192 -23.94 2.20 -3.01
CA THR A 192 -24.89 3.17 -3.59
C THR A 192 -25.79 2.52 -4.65
N ALA A 193 -25.33 1.48 -5.34
CA ALA A 193 -26.16 0.64 -6.20
C ALA A 193 -27.35 -0.01 -5.45
N LYS A 194 -27.22 -0.25 -4.14
CA LYS A 194 -28.29 -0.79 -3.28
C LYS A 194 -29.04 0.29 -2.51
N ASN A 195 -28.42 1.46 -2.32
CA ASN A 195 -28.90 2.54 -1.47
C ASN A 195 -28.92 3.86 -2.27
N PRO A 196 -29.88 4.04 -3.21
CA PRO A 196 -29.86 5.16 -4.16
C PRO A 196 -30.08 6.54 -3.51
N HIS A 197 -30.53 6.57 -2.26
CA HIS A 197 -30.71 7.82 -1.49
C HIS A 197 -29.47 8.24 -0.68
N ALA A 198 -28.40 7.43 -0.70
CA ALA A 198 -27.13 7.76 -0.10
C ALA A 198 -26.25 8.56 -1.08
N GLN A 199 -25.80 9.73 -0.64
CA GLN A 199 -24.83 10.55 -1.37
C GLN A 199 -23.48 10.47 -0.66
N ILE A 200 -22.56 9.68 -1.21
CA ILE A 200 -21.24 9.48 -0.61
C ILE A 200 -20.18 10.23 -1.42
N GLU A 201 -19.44 11.11 -0.76
CA GLU A 201 -18.35 11.90 -1.33
C GLU A 201 -17.01 11.40 -0.76
N ILE A 202 -16.04 11.12 -1.65
CA ILE A 202 -14.70 10.67 -1.25
C ILE A 202 -13.70 11.81 -1.47
N GLN A 203 -13.02 12.22 -0.39
CA GLN A 203 -12.01 13.26 -0.39
C GLN A 203 -10.62 12.67 -0.13
N GLN A 204 -9.91 12.36 -1.21
CA GLN A 204 -8.58 11.77 -1.12
C GLN A 204 -7.53 12.79 -0.63
N SER A 205 -6.74 12.37 0.35
CA SER A 205 -5.57 13.07 0.91
C SER A 205 -4.60 12.05 1.56
N ASP A 206 -4.03 12.37 2.73
CA ASP A 206 -3.22 11.48 3.55
C ASP A 206 -3.98 11.04 4.82
N SER A 207 -3.42 10.05 5.54
CA SER A 207 -4.09 9.49 6.73
C SER A 207 -4.23 10.49 7.89
N THR A 208 -3.25 11.38 8.06
CA THR A 208 -3.25 12.36 9.14
C THR A 208 -4.26 13.47 8.84
N THR A 209 -4.32 13.92 7.59
CA THR A 209 -5.37 14.84 7.12
C THR A 209 -6.76 14.23 7.28
N GLY A 210 -6.98 12.97 6.88
CA GLY A 210 -8.27 12.29 7.09
C GLY A 210 -8.70 12.23 8.56
N ILE A 211 -7.78 11.92 9.47
CA ILE A 211 -8.04 11.95 10.93
C ILE A 211 -8.44 13.36 11.38
N ASN A 212 -7.71 14.39 10.94
CA ASN A 212 -8.00 15.77 11.32
C ASN A 212 -9.35 16.25 10.76
N SER A 213 -9.72 15.84 9.55
CA SER A 213 -11.02 16.15 8.95
C SER A 213 -12.18 15.59 9.80
N VAL A 214 -12.05 14.36 10.32
CA VAL A 214 -13.06 13.78 11.23
C VAL A 214 -13.10 14.53 12.56
N LEU A 215 -11.94 14.84 13.15
CA LEU A 215 -11.87 15.55 14.42
C LEU A 215 -12.50 16.96 14.34
N ALA A 216 -12.33 17.63 13.20
CA ALA A 216 -12.87 18.94 12.90
C ALA A 216 -14.34 18.92 12.43
N GLY A 217 -14.95 17.75 12.23
CA GLY A 217 -16.33 17.63 11.75
C GLY A 217 -16.51 17.95 10.26
N ILE A 218 -15.43 17.93 9.47
CA ILE A 218 -15.44 18.14 8.01
C ILE A 218 -15.81 16.84 7.29
N ALA A 219 -15.38 15.69 7.81
CA ALA A 219 -15.67 14.37 7.28
C ALA A 219 -16.34 13.50 8.34
N ASP A 220 -17.22 12.60 7.92
CA ASP A 220 -17.89 11.63 8.78
C ASP A 220 -16.96 10.43 9.07
N ILE A 221 -16.21 10.00 8.05
CA ILE A 221 -15.31 8.86 8.11
C ILE A 221 -13.91 9.25 7.63
N GLY A 222 -12.90 8.85 8.40
CA GLY A 222 -11.48 9.07 8.10
C GLY A 222 -10.79 7.79 7.64
N MET A 223 -10.13 7.81 6.49
CA MET A 223 -9.38 6.67 5.93
C MET A 223 -7.92 6.67 6.40
N VAL A 224 -7.48 5.59 7.05
CA VAL A 224 -6.16 5.50 7.69
C VAL A 224 -5.46 4.21 7.29
N SER A 225 -4.31 4.30 6.61
CA SER A 225 -3.55 3.14 6.12
C SER A 225 -2.35 2.81 7.01
N ARG A 226 -2.57 2.79 8.32
CA ARG A 226 -1.60 2.48 9.38
C ARG A 226 -2.36 2.22 10.68
N GLU A 227 -1.65 1.77 11.70
CA GLU A 227 -2.16 1.85 13.06
C GLU A 227 -2.54 3.29 13.44
N VAL A 228 -3.67 3.45 14.11
CA VAL A 228 -4.12 4.75 14.66
C VAL A 228 -3.34 4.99 15.95
N LYS A 229 -2.72 6.17 16.07
CA LYS A 229 -1.87 6.47 17.22
C LYS A 229 -2.73 6.65 18.47
N LYS A 230 -2.21 6.27 19.64
CA LYS A 230 -2.88 6.52 20.92
C LYS A 230 -3.27 8.00 21.10
N SER A 231 -2.38 8.93 20.75
CA SER A 231 -2.67 10.38 20.79
C SER A 231 -3.79 10.84 19.86
N GLU A 232 -4.15 10.04 18.85
CA GLU A 232 -5.29 10.29 17.97
C GLU A 232 -6.56 9.65 18.56
N LEU A 233 -6.47 8.45 19.13
CA LEU A 233 -7.55 7.77 19.83
C LEU A 233 -8.05 8.56 21.05
N ASP A 234 -7.12 9.10 21.84
CA ASP A 234 -7.41 9.89 23.05
C ASP A 234 -8.23 11.17 22.75
N LYS A 235 -8.42 11.52 21.47
CA LYS A 235 -9.29 12.61 21.00
C LYS A 235 -10.74 12.18 20.74
N GLY A 236 -11.11 10.97 21.14
CA GLY A 236 -12.47 10.43 21.03
C GLY A 236 -12.78 9.80 19.68
N LEU A 237 -11.78 9.22 19.00
CA LEU A 237 -11.99 8.49 17.75
C LEU A 237 -12.27 7.01 18.02
N HIS A 238 -13.29 6.48 17.34
CA HIS A 238 -13.55 5.05 17.26
C HIS A 238 -12.92 4.51 15.98
N VAL A 239 -12.27 3.35 16.07
CA VAL A 239 -11.56 2.72 14.96
C VAL A 239 -12.25 1.41 14.59
N LYS A 240 -12.43 1.18 13.29
CA LYS A 240 -12.78 -0.14 12.76
C LYS A 240 -11.73 -0.54 11.72
N ILE A 241 -11.37 -1.82 11.70
CA ILE A 241 -10.44 -2.36 10.71
C ILE A 241 -11.27 -2.85 9.51
N LEU A 242 -11.10 -2.19 8.37
CA LEU A 242 -11.80 -2.51 7.13
C LEU A 242 -11.19 -3.73 6.43
N ALA A 243 -9.86 -3.76 6.34
CA ALA A 243 -9.11 -4.82 5.66
C ALA A 243 -7.65 -4.84 6.14
N ILE A 244 -6.93 -5.90 5.79
CA ILE A 244 -5.46 -5.93 5.85
C ILE A 244 -4.91 -5.72 4.44
N ASP A 245 -3.98 -4.79 4.32
CA ASP A 245 -3.26 -4.44 3.08
C ASP A 245 -1.84 -4.98 3.13
N GLY A 246 -1.40 -5.60 2.04
CA GLY A 246 0.01 -5.87 1.82
C GLY A 246 0.72 -4.61 1.37
N LEU A 247 1.93 -4.36 1.83
CA LEU A 247 2.74 -3.25 1.33
C LEU A 247 3.80 -3.81 0.39
N ALA A 248 3.78 -3.39 -0.87
CA ALA A 248 4.71 -3.83 -1.89
C ALA A 248 5.82 -2.79 -2.06
N VAL A 249 7.07 -3.25 -2.04
CA VAL A 249 8.20 -2.46 -2.54
C VAL A 249 8.25 -2.63 -4.05
N ILE A 250 8.31 -1.52 -4.76
CA ILE A 250 8.19 -1.48 -6.22
C ILE A 250 9.42 -0.84 -6.85
N VAL A 251 9.76 -1.31 -8.03
CA VAL A 251 10.79 -0.76 -8.91
C VAL A 251 10.21 -0.61 -10.31
N ASN A 252 10.94 0.08 -11.18
CA ASN A 252 10.64 0.08 -12.60
C ASN A 252 10.63 -1.34 -13.17
N LYS A 253 9.79 -1.63 -14.17
CA LYS A 253 9.75 -2.94 -14.82
C LYS A 253 11.10 -3.39 -15.37
N ASN A 254 11.88 -2.47 -15.93
CA ASN A 254 13.18 -2.74 -16.54
C ASN A 254 14.30 -2.93 -15.51
N ASN A 255 14.08 -2.55 -14.25
CA ASN A 255 15.10 -2.71 -13.21
C ASN A 255 15.36 -4.21 -12.97
N PRO A 256 16.61 -4.72 -13.02
CA PRO A 256 16.86 -6.17 -12.90
C PRO A 256 16.58 -6.74 -11.51
N ILE A 257 16.49 -5.90 -10.46
CA ILE A 257 16.25 -6.35 -9.10
C ILE A 257 14.86 -6.99 -8.98
N SER A 258 14.82 -8.18 -8.38
CA SER A 258 13.60 -8.97 -8.15
C SER A 258 13.40 -9.39 -6.70
N ASN A 259 14.40 -9.17 -5.86
CA ASN A 259 14.39 -9.53 -4.44
C ASN A 259 15.36 -8.64 -3.66
N LEU A 260 14.94 -8.16 -2.50
CA LEU A 260 15.81 -7.50 -1.52
C LEU A 260 15.52 -8.04 -0.13
N SER A 261 16.52 -8.05 0.74
CA SER A 261 16.24 -8.24 2.16
C SER A 261 15.64 -6.98 2.76
N LYS A 262 14.87 -7.14 3.82
CA LYS A 262 14.29 -6.02 4.57
C LYS A 262 15.34 -5.00 5.02
N ASN A 263 16.52 -5.48 5.44
CA ASN A 263 17.63 -4.63 5.86
C ASN A 263 18.21 -3.80 4.70
N ILE A 264 18.29 -4.37 3.49
CA ILE A 264 18.78 -3.62 2.32
C ILE A 264 17.78 -2.52 1.93
N VAL A 265 16.48 -2.80 1.96
CA VAL A 265 15.46 -1.77 1.74
C VAL A 265 15.59 -0.65 2.77
N ALA A 266 15.76 -0.98 4.05
CA ALA A 266 15.95 0.03 5.10
C ALA A 266 17.18 0.92 4.82
N LYS A 267 18.31 0.32 4.43
CA LYS A 267 19.55 1.04 4.09
C LYS A 267 19.44 1.91 2.84
N ILE A 268 18.66 1.49 1.84
CA ILE A 268 18.37 2.31 0.67
C ILE A 268 17.62 3.58 1.10
N PHE A 269 16.54 3.40 1.86
CA PHE A 269 15.69 4.51 2.26
C PHE A 269 16.30 5.37 3.37
N SER A 270 17.26 4.87 4.16
CA SER A 270 18.07 5.70 5.08
C SER A 270 19.21 6.44 4.38
N GLY A 271 19.53 6.07 3.13
CA GLY A 271 20.62 6.65 2.34
C GLY A 271 22.01 6.06 2.61
N GLU A 272 22.09 4.93 3.33
CA GLU A 272 23.34 4.17 3.53
C GLU A 272 23.75 3.41 2.27
N ILE A 273 22.77 2.92 1.50
CA ILE A 273 22.98 2.31 0.17
C ILE A 273 22.41 3.26 -0.87
N THR A 274 23.25 3.70 -1.80
CA THR A 274 22.90 4.74 -2.78
C THR A 274 23.12 4.30 -4.22
N SER A 275 23.68 3.10 -4.46
CA SER A 275 23.86 2.55 -5.81
C SER A 275 23.44 1.09 -5.87
N TRP A 276 22.79 0.70 -6.97
CA TRP A 276 22.40 -0.68 -7.21
C TRP A 276 23.61 -1.64 -7.24
N ALA A 277 24.80 -1.15 -7.61
CA ALA A 277 26.04 -1.92 -7.61
C ALA A 277 26.53 -2.32 -6.19
N GLN A 278 26.01 -1.69 -5.13
CA GLN A 278 26.32 -2.05 -3.74
C GLN A 278 25.52 -3.27 -3.26
N ILE A 279 24.54 -3.71 -4.06
CA ILE A 279 23.65 -4.83 -3.76
C ILE A 279 24.14 -6.03 -4.58
N LYS A 280 24.49 -7.12 -3.89
CA LYS A 280 24.95 -8.38 -4.49
C LYS A 280 23.80 -9.34 -4.71
#